data_AF-A0A9D8NJV2-F1
#
_entry.id   AF-A0A9D8NJV2-F1
#
_cell.length_a   1.000
_cell.length_b   1.000
_cell.length_c   1.000
_cell.angle_alpha   90.00
_cell.angle_beta   90.00
_cell.angle_gamma   90.00
#
_symmetry.space_group_name_H-M   'P 1'
#
loop_
_entity.id
_entity.type
_entity.pdbx_description
1 polymer ?
#
loop_
_entity_poly.entity_id
_entity_poly.type
_entity_poly.pdbx_seq_one_letter_code
_entity_poly.pdbx_strand_id
1 'polypeptide(L)'
;MKQSPADLSRRDAFATGALATAGLALLNDAVGADNPAAHVADRASAIKITGLKASRVGTKAYIKVETSHAIFGWGEVTGLEPEISCQLARSLFELLDGENPTRIEHLWQKIYRSHRNIRGGSFLTHTLSAIDVALWDIAGKLHGVPVYRLLGGRSRGQAEGTFA
;
A
#
# COMPACT_ATOMS: atom_id res chain seq x y z
N MET A 1 40.80 41.11 29.62
CA MET A 1 39.65 40.20 29.85
C MET A 1 39.31 39.49 28.55
N LYS A 2 39.70 38.22 28.40
CA LYS A 2 39.03 37.17 27.60
C LYS A 2 39.92 35.91 27.68
N GLN A 3 39.43 34.94 28.44
CA GLN A 3 40.06 33.63 28.60
C GLN A 3 39.96 32.86 27.27
N SER A 4 41.07 32.27 26.83
CA SER A 4 41.13 31.33 25.69
C SER A 4 40.68 29.95 26.18
N PRO A 5 39.85 29.19 25.43
CA PRO A 5 39.12 28.06 25.97
C PRO A 5 40.02 26.85 26.23
N ALA A 6 39.80 26.23 27.38
CA ALA A 6 40.43 25.00 27.83
C ALA A 6 40.03 23.78 26.97
N ASP A 7 41.03 22.97 26.65
CA ASP A 7 41.12 21.54 27.00
C ASP A 7 39.95 20.63 26.62
N LEU A 8 40.15 19.84 25.54
CA LEU A 8 39.44 18.56 25.34
C LEU A 8 40.49 17.50 25.03
N SER A 9 40.81 16.71 26.06
CA SER A 9 41.77 15.62 25.93
C SER A 9 41.16 14.48 25.12
N ARG A 10 41.97 13.74 24.37
CA ARG A 10 41.51 12.61 23.53
C ARG A 10 40.70 11.56 24.30
N ARG A 11 40.82 11.52 25.63
CA ARG A 11 40.02 10.67 26.54
C ARG A 11 38.56 11.12 26.64
N ASP A 12 38.28 12.41 26.59
CA ASP A 12 36.91 12.96 26.68
C ASP A 12 36.12 12.69 25.39
N ALA A 13 36.81 12.65 24.24
CA ALA A 13 36.20 12.28 22.96
C ALA A 13 35.69 10.82 22.94
N PHE A 14 36.42 9.89 23.56
CA PHE A 14 35.99 8.49 23.69
C PHE A 14 34.83 8.32 24.66
N ALA A 15 34.84 9.06 25.78
CA ALA A 15 33.74 9.05 26.74
C ALA A 15 32.44 9.62 26.14
N THR A 16 32.56 10.70 25.35
CA THR A 16 31.42 11.33 24.65
C THR A 16 30.86 10.42 23.55
N GLY A 17 31.72 9.71 22.81
CA GLY A 17 31.31 8.73 21.80
C GLY A 17 30.56 7.53 22.37
N ALA A 18 30.97 7.03 23.55
CA ALA A 18 30.29 5.93 24.24
C ALA A 18 28.91 6.31 24.79
N LEU A 19 28.75 7.55 25.26
CA LEU A 19 27.45 8.08 25.69
C LEU A 19 26.48 8.30 24.52
N ALA A 20 26.99 8.75 23.37
CA ALA A 20 26.17 8.93 22.17
C ALA A 20 25.65 7.59 21.60
N THR A 21 26.48 6.54 21.59
CA THR A 21 26.06 5.21 21.14
C THR A 21 25.14 4.51 22.13
N ALA A 22 25.36 4.65 23.44
CA ALA A 22 24.44 4.14 24.45
C ALA A 22 23.08 4.85 24.40
N GLY A 23 23.07 6.18 24.22
CA GLY A 23 21.84 6.95 24.03
C GLY A 23 21.07 6.53 22.78
N LEU A 24 21.75 6.28 21.67
CA LEU A 24 21.13 5.79 20.43
C LEU A 24 20.61 4.36 20.57
N ALA A 25 21.31 3.49 21.29
CA ALA A 25 20.87 2.13 21.58
C ALA A 25 19.62 2.10 22.47
N LEU A 26 19.59 2.94 23.52
CA LEU A 26 18.41 3.09 24.39
C LEU A 26 17.22 3.71 23.65
N LEU A 27 17.46 4.65 22.72
CA LEU A 27 16.41 5.17 21.85
C LEU A 27 15.89 4.10 20.89
N ASN A 28 16.76 3.25 20.35
CA ASN A 28 16.37 2.16 19.47
C ASN A 28 15.58 1.07 20.20
N ASP A 29 15.95 0.76 21.45
CA ASP A 29 15.15 -0.11 22.33
C ASP A 29 13.82 0.54 22.73
N ALA A 30 13.79 1.84 23.03
CA ALA A 30 12.56 2.55 23.37
C ALA A 30 11.59 2.74 22.18
N VAL A 31 12.10 2.79 20.95
CA VAL A 31 11.31 2.85 19.72
C VAL A 31 10.95 1.44 19.20
N GLY A 32 11.71 0.41 19.58
CA GLY A 32 11.53 -0.98 19.16
C GLY A 32 10.72 -1.87 20.13
N ALA A 33 10.59 -1.46 21.40
CA ALA A 33 9.82 -2.21 22.39
C ALA A 33 8.32 -2.08 22.12
N ASP A 34 7.74 -3.19 21.64
CA ASP A 34 6.30 -3.43 21.50
C ASP A 34 5.57 -2.58 20.46
N ASN A 35 6.02 -2.63 19.20
CA ASN A 35 5.10 -2.37 18.10
C ASN A 35 4.28 -3.63 17.80
N PRO A 36 3.00 -3.73 18.21
CA PRO A 36 2.16 -4.89 17.88
C PRO A 36 1.99 -5.08 16.37
N ALA A 37 2.19 -4.05 15.54
CA ALA A 37 2.18 -4.15 14.09
C ALA A 37 3.40 -4.93 13.54
N ALA A 38 4.53 -4.93 14.24
CA ALA A 38 5.72 -5.70 13.85
C ALA A 38 5.50 -7.21 14.01
N HIS A 39 4.57 -7.62 14.87
CA HIS A 39 4.25 -9.03 15.15
C HIS A 39 3.07 -9.56 14.33
N VAL A 40 2.47 -8.74 13.46
CA VAL A 40 1.45 -9.23 12.52
C VAL A 40 2.16 -10.06 11.45
N ALA A 41 2.19 -11.38 11.66
CA ALA A 41 2.72 -12.33 10.70
C ALA A 41 2.01 -12.14 9.35
N ASP A 42 2.74 -11.65 8.35
CA ASP A 42 2.26 -11.52 6.98
C ASP A 42 2.17 -12.92 6.36
N ARG A 43 1.16 -13.71 6.77
CA ARG A 43 0.87 -15.03 6.19
C ARG A 43 0.62 -14.95 4.68
N ALA A 44 0.40 -13.74 4.17
CA ALA A 44 0.27 -13.41 2.76
C ALA A 44 1.59 -13.05 2.07
N SER A 45 2.74 -13.00 2.77
CA SER A 45 4.02 -12.56 2.19
C SER A 45 4.49 -13.36 0.95
N ALA A 46 3.99 -14.58 0.76
CA ALA A 46 4.31 -15.42 -0.40
C ALA A 46 3.39 -15.20 -1.61
N ILE A 47 2.25 -14.52 -1.46
CA ILE A 47 1.35 -14.26 -2.60
C ILE A 47 1.92 -13.14 -3.45
N LYS A 48 1.86 -13.34 -4.76
CA LYS A 48 2.42 -12.43 -5.76
C LYS A 48 1.37 -12.12 -6.80
N ILE A 49 1.29 -10.86 -7.20
CA ILE A 49 0.55 -10.47 -8.40
C ILE A 49 1.31 -11.04 -9.60
N THR A 50 0.60 -11.73 -10.49
CA THR A 50 1.18 -12.42 -11.65
C THR A 50 0.53 -12.01 -12.97
N GLY A 51 -0.58 -11.27 -12.92
CA GLY A 51 -1.28 -10.86 -14.12
C GLY A 51 -2.29 -9.76 -13.87
N LEU A 52 -2.57 -8.99 -14.93
CA LEU A 52 -3.64 -8.01 -14.98
C LEU A 52 -4.34 -8.11 -16.33
N LYS A 53 -5.66 -8.28 -16.32
CA LYS A 53 -6.51 -8.27 -17.51
C LYS A 53 -7.44 -7.08 -17.44
N ALA A 54 -7.54 -6.32 -18.52
CA ALA A 54 -8.43 -5.18 -18.61
C ALA A 54 -9.32 -5.32 -19.85
N SER A 55 -10.64 -5.36 -19.63
CA SER A 55 -11.64 -5.59 -20.68
C SER A 55 -12.71 -4.51 -20.64
N ARG A 56 -13.02 -3.96 -21.81
CA ARG A 56 -14.18 -3.07 -21.99
C ARG A 56 -15.47 -3.88 -22.01
N VAL A 57 -16.49 -3.40 -21.31
CA VAL A 57 -17.86 -3.92 -21.37
C VAL A 57 -18.81 -2.72 -21.47
N GLY A 58 -19.34 -2.48 -22.66
CA GLY A 58 -20.19 -1.31 -22.93
C GLY A 58 -19.42 0.00 -22.74
N THR A 59 -19.91 0.83 -21.81
CA THR A 59 -19.32 2.13 -21.42
C THR A 59 -18.37 2.04 -20.23
N LYS A 60 -18.08 0.82 -19.76
CA LYS A 60 -17.27 0.56 -18.56
C LYS A 60 -16.01 -0.22 -18.91
N ALA A 61 -14.97 -0.06 -18.08
CA ALA A 61 -13.78 -0.89 -18.12
C ALA A 61 -13.71 -1.74 -16.84
N TYR A 62 -13.48 -3.04 -17.02
CA TYR A 62 -13.28 -3.99 -15.93
C TYR A 62 -11.82 -4.40 -15.87
N ILE A 63 -11.25 -4.31 -14.67
CA ILE A 63 -9.87 -4.68 -14.38
C ILE A 63 -9.88 -5.89 -13.47
N LYS A 64 -9.19 -6.95 -13.89
CA LYS A 64 -8.97 -8.17 -13.13
C LYS A 64 -7.50 -8.27 -12.75
N VAL A 65 -7.20 -8.38 -11.47
CA VAL A 65 -5.84 -8.67 -10.97
C VAL A 65 -5.76 -10.15 -10.60
N GLU A 66 -4.76 -10.85 -11.12
CA GLU A 66 -4.53 -12.28 -10.91
C GLU A 66 -3.28 -12.49 -10.05
N THR A 67 -3.32 -13.51 -9.20
CA THR A 67 -2.23 -13.82 -8.25
C THR A 67 -1.73 -15.26 -8.42
N SER A 68 -0.55 -15.53 -7.85
CA SER A 68 0.10 -16.85 -7.86
C SER A 68 -0.70 -17.97 -7.18
N HIS A 69 -1.69 -17.64 -6.35
CA HIS A 69 -2.50 -18.60 -5.59
C HIS A 69 -3.90 -18.82 -6.21
N ALA A 70 -4.07 -18.52 -7.50
CA ALA A 70 -5.35 -18.60 -8.22
C ALA A 70 -6.48 -17.73 -7.63
N ILE A 71 -6.15 -16.82 -6.71
CA ILE A 71 -7.07 -15.79 -6.22
C ILE A 71 -6.99 -14.60 -7.18
N PHE A 72 -8.12 -14.00 -7.48
CA PHE A 72 -8.20 -12.80 -8.31
C PHE A 72 -9.19 -11.80 -7.74
N GLY A 73 -8.97 -10.54 -8.09
CA GLY A 73 -9.81 -9.42 -7.69
C GLY A 73 -10.36 -8.68 -8.90
N TRP A 74 -11.53 -8.06 -8.73
CA TRP A 74 -12.15 -7.23 -9.77
C TRP A 74 -12.28 -5.77 -9.34
N GLY A 75 -12.08 -4.88 -10.29
CA GLY A 75 -12.33 -3.45 -10.18
C GLY A 75 -13.02 -2.91 -11.42
N GLU A 76 -13.72 -1.79 -11.26
CA GLU A 76 -14.49 -1.15 -12.33
C GLU A 76 -14.06 0.31 -12.48
N VAL A 77 -13.91 0.75 -13.72
CA VAL A 77 -13.84 2.16 -14.09
C VAL A 77 -15.10 2.53 -14.86
N THR A 78 -15.77 3.58 -14.38
CA THR A 78 -16.98 4.16 -14.99
C THR A 78 -16.80 5.67 -15.15
N GLY A 79 -17.49 6.24 -16.15
CA GLY A 79 -17.52 7.69 -16.41
C GLY A 79 -16.32 8.23 -17.20
N LEU A 80 -15.49 7.34 -17.76
CA LEU A 80 -14.34 7.68 -18.61
C LEU A 80 -14.31 6.76 -19.83
N GLU A 81 -13.51 7.13 -20.83
CA GLU A 81 -13.31 6.29 -22.01
C GLU A 81 -12.72 4.93 -21.60
N PRO A 82 -13.46 3.81 -21.79
CA PRO A 82 -13.08 2.52 -21.24
C PRO A 82 -11.84 1.94 -21.91
N GLU A 83 -11.64 2.20 -23.20
CA GLU A 83 -10.47 1.70 -23.93
C GLU A 83 -9.16 2.30 -23.39
N ILE A 84 -9.16 3.61 -23.16
CA ILE A 84 -8.02 4.33 -22.60
C ILE A 84 -7.74 3.83 -21.17
N SER A 85 -8.79 3.62 -20.38
CA SER A 85 -8.68 3.09 -19.01
C SER A 85 -8.10 1.68 -19.01
N CYS A 86 -8.52 0.80 -19.92
CA CYS A 86 -7.97 -0.53 -20.09
C CYS A 86 -6.49 -0.51 -20.48
N GLN A 87 -6.12 0.37 -21.41
CA GLN A 87 -4.73 0.48 -21.85
C GLN A 87 -3.83 1.03 -20.74
N LEU A 88 -4.31 2.03 -19.99
CA LEU A 88 -3.60 2.56 -18.83
C LEU A 88 -3.43 1.50 -17.74
N ALA A 89 -4.46 0.70 -17.46
CA ALA A 89 -4.36 -0.39 -16.49
C ALA A 89 -3.27 -1.41 -16.87
N ARG A 90 -3.16 -1.75 -18.16
CA ARG A 90 -2.11 -2.64 -18.67
C ARG A 90 -0.72 -2.03 -18.52
N SER A 91 -0.56 -0.73 -18.78
CA SER A 91 0.75 -0.08 -18.62
C SER A 91 1.16 0.03 -17.15
N LEU A 92 0.21 0.18 -16.23
CA LEU A 92 0.46 0.21 -14.78
C LEU A 92 0.87 -1.16 -14.21
N PHE A 93 0.62 -2.25 -14.93
CA PHE A 93 0.94 -3.60 -14.47
C PHE A 93 2.43 -3.82 -14.19
N GLU A 94 3.32 -3.14 -14.92
CA GLU A 94 4.78 -3.21 -14.70
C GLU A 94 5.18 -2.83 -13.27
N LEU A 95 4.39 -1.99 -12.60
CA LEU A 95 4.63 -1.59 -11.21
C LEU A 95 4.07 -2.57 -10.18
N LEU A 96 3.15 -3.45 -10.60
CA LEU A 96 2.43 -4.40 -9.76
C LEU A 96 3.00 -5.82 -9.86
N ASP A 97 3.61 -6.16 -10.99
CA ASP A 97 4.11 -7.52 -11.22
C ASP A 97 5.13 -7.94 -10.14
N GLY A 98 4.95 -9.14 -9.58
CA GLY A 98 5.81 -9.66 -8.52
C GLY A 98 5.68 -8.98 -7.15
N GLU A 99 4.73 -8.05 -6.97
CA GLU A 99 4.44 -7.45 -5.68
C GLU A 99 3.45 -8.27 -4.86
N ASN A 100 3.47 -8.06 -3.53
CA ASN A 100 2.48 -8.66 -2.64
C ASN A 100 1.17 -7.84 -2.68
N PRO A 101 0.03 -8.42 -3.09
CA PRO A 101 -1.25 -7.71 -3.20
C PRO A 101 -1.82 -7.26 -1.85
N THR A 102 -1.37 -7.77 -0.70
CA THR A 102 -1.86 -7.32 0.61
C THR A 102 -1.26 -5.99 1.05
N ARG A 103 -0.20 -5.52 0.40
CA ARG A 103 0.42 -4.22 0.67
C ARG A 103 -0.32 -3.10 -0.08
N ILE A 104 -1.63 -3.02 0.10
CA ILE A 104 -2.55 -2.17 -0.70
C ILE A 104 -2.09 -0.71 -0.70
N GLU A 105 -1.92 -0.10 0.47
CA GLU A 105 -1.48 1.31 0.58
C GLU A 105 -0.11 1.54 -0.04
N HIS A 106 0.82 0.59 0.11
CA HIS A 106 2.14 0.69 -0.51
C HIS A 106 2.04 0.70 -2.04
N LEU A 107 1.24 -0.19 -2.62
CA LEU A 107 1.00 -0.27 -4.06
C LEU A 107 0.29 0.98 -4.58
N TRP A 108 -0.69 1.49 -3.82
CA TRP A 108 -1.39 2.72 -4.13
C TRP A 108 -0.41 3.90 -4.22
N GLN A 109 0.43 4.08 -3.20
CA GLN A 109 1.45 5.14 -3.19
C GLN A 109 2.51 4.95 -4.27
N LYS A 110 2.93 3.71 -4.54
CA LYS A 110 3.90 3.38 -5.60
C LYS A 110 3.37 3.82 -6.96
N ILE A 111 2.13 3.46 -7.30
CA ILE A 111 1.51 3.86 -8.57
C ILE A 111 1.30 5.38 -8.60
N TYR A 112 0.67 5.95 -7.58
CA TYR A 112 0.35 7.37 -7.55
C TYR A 112 1.58 8.29 -7.66
N ARG A 113 2.71 7.88 -7.06
CA ARG A 113 3.96 8.67 -7.03
C ARG A 113 4.87 8.42 -8.24
N SER A 114 4.76 7.27 -8.91
CA SER A 114 5.56 6.96 -10.10
C SER A 114 5.27 7.91 -11.27
N HIS A 115 4.02 8.36 -11.40
CA HIS A 115 3.59 9.18 -12.53
C HIS A 115 3.47 10.67 -12.16
N ARG A 116 4.61 11.35 -12.13
CA ARG A 116 4.70 12.79 -11.76
C ARG A 116 3.81 13.72 -12.60
N ASN A 117 3.67 13.45 -13.90
CA ASN A 117 3.02 14.37 -14.85
C ASN A 117 1.50 14.21 -14.94
N ILE A 118 0.97 13.02 -14.59
CA ILE A 118 -0.48 12.72 -14.65
C ILE A 118 -1.09 12.55 -13.26
N ARG A 119 -0.33 12.89 -12.20
CA ARG A 119 -0.77 12.83 -10.81
C ARG A 119 -1.99 13.73 -10.60
N GLY A 120 -3.09 13.15 -10.11
CA GLY A 120 -4.36 13.86 -9.93
C GLY A 120 -5.23 13.97 -11.20
N GLY A 121 -4.80 13.40 -12.33
CA GLY A 121 -5.62 13.29 -13.52
C GLY A 121 -6.77 12.28 -13.34
N SER A 122 -7.89 12.50 -14.01
CA SER A 122 -9.08 11.63 -13.92
C SER A 122 -8.77 10.19 -14.33
N PHE A 123 -8.09 9.98 -15.46
CA PHE A 123 -7.71 8.65 -15.94
C PHE A 123 -6.84 7.87 -14.95
N LEU A 124 -5.77 8.49 -14.42
CA LEU A 124 -4.92 7.83 -13.43
C LEU A 124 -5.70 7.50 -12.17
N THR A 125 -6.46 8.45 -11.64
CA THR A 125 -7.14 8.31 -10.34
C THR A 125 -8.24 7.25 -10.41
N HIS A 126 -9.03 7.22 -11.48
CA HIS A 126 -10.09 6.23 -11.66
C HIS A 126 -9.51 4.83 -11.90
N THR A 127 -8.47 4.72 -12.74
CA THR A 127 -7.82 3.43 -13.01
C THR A 127 -7.13 2.88 -11.76
N LEU A 128 -6.47 3.75 -10.99
CA LEU A 128 -5.86 3.40 -9.70
C LEU A 128 -6.92 2.94 -8.69
N SER A 129 -8.06 3.64 -8.61
CA SER A 129 -9.18 3.24 -7.76
C SER A 129 -9.70 1.84 -8.12
N ALA A 130 -9.85 1.53 -9.40
CA ALA A 130 -10.26 0.20 -9.84
C ALA A 130 -9.23 -0.89 -9.46
N ILE A 131 -7.92 -0.60 -9.57
CA ILE A 131 -6.87 -1.51 -9.08
C ILE A 131 -6.98 -1.69 -7.56
N ASP A 132 -7.16 -0.61 -6.81
CA ASP A 132 -7.31 -0.64 -5.35
C ASP A 132 -8.50 -1.53 -4.91
N VAL A 133 -9.66 -1.36 -5.55
CA VAL A 133 -10.85 -2.20 -5.31
C VAL A 133 -10.55 -3.68 -5.61
N ALA A 134 -9.83 -3.98 -6.69
CA ALA A 134 -9.42 -5.35 -7.01
C ALA A 134 -8.48 -5.93 -5.93
N LEU A 135 -7.55 -5.13 -5.41
CA LEU A 135 -6.67 -5.56 -4.32
C LEU A 135 -7.44 -5.83 -3.01
N TRP A 136 -8.42 -4.99 -2.69
CA TRP A 136 -9.32 -5.22 -1.54
C TRP A 136 -10.18 -6.48 -1.70
N ASP A 137 -10.67 -6.76 -2.90
CA ASP A 137 -11.39 -8.00 -3.21
C ASP A 137 -10.48 -9.23 -3.00
N ILE A 138 -9.21 -9.18 -3.44
CA ILE A 138 -8.21 -10.21 -3.16
C ILE A 138 -7.99 -10.37 -1.66
N ALA A 139 -7.84 -9.27 -0.91
CA ALA A 139 -7.62 -9.33 0.54
C ALA A 139 -8.81 -9.97 1.26
N GLY A 140 -10.05 -9.61 0.91
CA GLY A 140 -11.25 -10.25 1.45
C GLY A 140 -11.28 -11.76 1.18
N LYS A 141 -11.00 -12.16 -0.07
CA LYS A 141 -10.93 -13.59 -0.47
C LYS A 141 -9.82 -14.34 0.27
N LEU A 142 -8.65 -13.73 0.43
CA LEU A 142 -7.51 -14.32 1.12
C LEU A 142 -7.79 -14.54 2.62
N HIS A 143 -8.50 -13.60 3.24
CA HIS A 143 -8.90 -13.69 4.65
C HIS A 143 -10.21 -14.46 4.87
N GLY A 144 -10.90 -14.89 3.82
CA GLY A 144 -12.18 -15.60 3.90
C GLY A 144 -13.30 -14.76 4.52
N VAL A 145 -13.21 -13.43 4.44
CA VAL A 145 -14.19 -12.50 5.02
C VAL A 145 -14.63 -11.45 4.00
N PRO A 146 -15.88 -10.96 4.09
CA PRO A 146 -16.30 -9.85 3.25
C PRO A 146 -15.51 -8.58 3.59
N VAL A 147 -15.17 -7.77 2.58
CA VAL A 147 -14.29 -6.59 2.71
C VAL A 147 -14.73 -5.63 3.82
N TYR A 148 -16.04 -5.42 4.03
CA TYR A 148 -16.52 -4.54 5.11
C TYR A 148 -16.06 -5.00 6.51
N ARG A 149 -15.79 -6.30 6.72
CA ARG A 149 -15.23 -6.80 7.99
C ARG A 149 -13.80 -6.32 8.19
N LEU A 150 -13.02 -6.22 7.11
CA LEU A 150 -11.66 -5.69 7.13
C LEU A 150 -11.64 -4.17 7.38
N LEU A 151 -12.69 -3.46 6.94
CA LEU A 151 -12.83 -2.01 7.09
C LEU A 151 -13.38 -1.56 8.47
N GLY A 152 -13.47 -2.46 9.45
CA GLY A 152 -13.96 -2.14 10.80
C GLY A 152 -15.33 -2.71 11.16
N GLY A 153 -15.92 -3.52 10.27
CA GLY A 153 -17.18 -4.21 10.55
C GLY A 153 -18.43 -3.42 10.20
N ARG A 154 -19.59 -3.95 10.61
CA ARG A 154 -20.89 -3.43 10.22
C ARG A 154 -21.35 -2.34 11.18
N SER A 155 -21.42 -1.10 10.71
CA SER A 155 -21.94 0.03 11.50
C SER A 155 -23.46 0.22 11.43
N ARG A 156 -24.15 -0.41 10.46
CA ARG A 156 -25.61 -0.28 10.24
C ARG A 156 -26.30 -1.61 9.99
N GLY A 157 -27.53 -1.76 10.51
CA GLY A 157 -28.33 -2.99 10.46
C GLY A 157 -28.82 -3.41 9.07
N GLN A 158 -28.99 -2.51 8.11
CA GLN A 158 -29.20 -2.79 6.69
C GLN A 158 -28.69 -1.59 5.89
N ALA A 159 -28.11 -1.82 4.71
CA ALA A 159 -27.96 -0.74 3.75
C ALA A 159 -29.38 -0.36 3.31
N GLU A 160 -29.77 0.86 3.62
CA GLU A 160 -31.08 1.38 3.26
C GLU A 160 -31.10 1.55 1.74
N GLY A 161 -31.53 0.50 1.07
CA GLY A 161 -31.64 0.39 -0.37
C GLY A 161 -32.95 -0.33 -0.66
N THR A 162 -34.04 0.41 -0.55
CA THR A 162 -35.34 0.02 -1.10
C THR A 162 -35.19 -0.09 -2.60
N PHE A 163 -34.95 -1.31 -3.09
CA PHE A 163 -35.25 -1.66 -4.46
C PHE A 163 -36.62 -2.34 -4.42
N ALA A 164 -37.66 -1.54 -4.62
CA ALA A 164 -38.99 -1.98 -5.01
C ALA A 164 -39.09 -1.94 -6.53
#